data_AF-A0A399F2W4-F1
#
_entry.id   AF-A0A399F2W4-F1
#
_cell.length_a   1.000
_cell.length_b   1.000
_cell.length_c   1.000
_cell.angle_alpha   90.00
_cell.angle_beta   90.00
_cell.angle_gamma   90.00
#
_symmetry.space_group_name_H-M   'P 1'
#
loop_
_entity.id
_entity.type
_entity.pdbx_description
1 polymer ?
#
loop_
_entity_poly.entity_id
_entity_poly.type
_entity_poly.pdbx_seq_one_letter_code
_entity_poly.pdbx_strand_id
1 'polypeptide(L)'
;MERAIPRDREGQYYPSFLQPYARRQVDVGEVAVALDAAGVTQRKAAEGMSLLLGHRYTHETKGAITDEVLEKAEAYCGRPLPEEMAFVYLDGFSLKVLREGLGVERESVYVALGVTPDGARRVLGFWLLPTENASAWEGVLLELWGKGLRRVLLFITDGLPGIEEAIRGCIPWRGGSGAWCTRCGLGTGLPWPRTCGGFTWRRAGGRL
;
A
#
# COMPACT_ATOMS: atom_id res chain seq x y z
N MET A 1 -21.63 -25.48 -23.60
CA MET A 1 -21.29 -26.76 -24.22
C MET A 1 -20.64 -27.63 -23.15
N GLU A 2 -21.37 -28.62 -22.64
CA GLU A 2 -20.87 -29.54 -21.62
C GLU A 2 -19.90 -30.53 -22.29
N ARG A 3 -18.67 -30.62 -21.79
CA ARG A 3 -17.64 -31.52 -22.33
C ARG A 3 -17.38 -32.66 -21.34
N ALA A 4 -17.61 -33.89 -21.79
CA ALA A 4 -17.14 -35.08 -21.09
C ALA A 4 -15.61 -35.19 -21.28
N ILE A 5 -14.84 -35.04 -20.20
CA ILE A 5 -13.40 -35.23 -20.23
C ILE A 5 -13.14 -36.75 -20.26
N PRO A 6 -12.44 -37.28 -21.29
CA PRO A 6 -12.08 -38.70 -21.33
C PRO A 6 -11.20 -39.06 -20.13
N ARG A 7 -11.55 -40.15 -19.43
CA ARG A 7 -10.75 -40.71 -18.34
C ARG A 7 -10.13 -42.02 -18.80
N ASP A 8 -8.86 -42.22 -18.45
CA ASP A 8 -8.21 -43.51 -18.59
C ASP A 8 -8.71 -44.48 -17.50
N ARG A 9 -8.42 -45.77 -17.68
CA ARG A 9 -8.88 -46.83 -16.78
C ARG A 9 -8.22 -46.75 -15.39
N GLU A 10 -7.03 -46.16 -15.29
CA GLU A 10 -6.29 -45.99 -14.03
C GLU A 10 -6.44 -44.59 -13.41
N GLY A 11 -7.12 -43.66 -14.08
CA GLY A 11 -7.31 -42.29 -13.59
C GLY A 11 -6.06 -41.42 -13.62
N GLN A 12 -5.00 -41.83 -14.32
CA GLN A 12 -3.73 -41.11 -14.41
C GLN A 12 -3.67 -40.11 -15.56
N TYR A 13 -4.59 -40.18 -16.53
CA TYR A 13 -4.60 -39.28 -17.67
C TYR A 13 -5.37 -38.00 -17.37
N TYR A 14 -4.67 -36.87 -17.48
CA TYR A 14 -5.29 -35.55 -17.55
C TYR A 14 -4.73 -34.76 -18.74
N PRO A 15 -5.57 -34.13 -19.57
CA PRO A 15 -5.08 -33.33 -20.68
C PRO A 15 -4.24 -32.16 -20.17
N SER A 16 -3.02 -31.99 -20.69
CA SER A 16 -2.09 -30.95 -20.23
C SER A 16 -2.61 -29.51 -20.37
N PHE A 17 -3.56 -29.30 -21.28
CA PHE A 17 -4.21 -28.00 -21.52
C PHE A 17 -5.39 -27.71 -20.59
N LEU A 18 -5.91 -28.69 -19.86
CA LEU A 18 -6.94 -28.50 -18.84
C LEU A 18 -6.31 -28.71 -17.48
N GLN A 19 -6.26 -27.65 -16.67
CA GLN A 19 -5.89 -27.85 -15.27
C GLN A 19 -6.93 -28.75 -14.58
N PRO A 20 -6.50 -29.76 -13.81
CA PRO A 20 -7.42 -30.59 -13.05
C PRO A 20 -8.40 -29.76 -12.23
N TYR A 21 -9.69 -30.04 -12.39
CA TYR A 21 -10.80 -29.38 -11.68
C TYR A 21 -10.99 -27.88 -11.99
N ALA A 22 -10.20 -27.31 -12.90
CA ALA A 22 -10.39 -25.94 -13.36
C ALA A 22 -11.62 -25.87 -14.27
N ARG A 23 -12.70 -25.26 -13.77
CA ARG A 23 -13.94 -25.04 -14.53
C ARG A 23 -13.95 -23.71 -15.31
N ARG A 24 -12.84 -22.96 -15.31
CA ARG A 24 -12.75 -21.59 -15.84
C ARG A 24 -11.68 -21.53 -16.93
N GLN A 25 -12.04 -21.02 -18.10
CA GLN A 25 -11.10 -20.73 -19.20
C GLN A 25 -10.81 -19.23 -19.37
N VAL A 26 -11.67 -18.37 -18.83
CA VAL A 26 -11.55 -16.91 -18.94
C VAL A 26 -10.75 -16.40 -17.74
N ASP A 27 -9.87 -15.43 -17.99
CA ASP A 27 -9.25 -14.62 -16.94
C ASP A 27 -10.29 -13.67 -16.30
N VAL A 28 -11.22 -14.28 -15.57
CA VAL A 28 -12.28 -13.58 -14.82
C VAL A 28 -11.68 -12.72 -13.70
N GLY A 29 -10.43 -13.02 -13.31
CA GLY A 29 -9.70 -12.33 -12.26
C GLY A 29 -9.50 -10.86 -12.60
N GLU A 30 -9.05 -10.53 -13.80
CA GLU A 30 -8.83 -9.14 -14.20
C GLU A 30 -10.11 -8.29 -14.16
N VAL A 31 -11.23 -8.85 -14.62
CA VAL A 31 -12.54 -8.16 -14.57
C VAL A 31 -13.00 -7.96 -13.13
N ALA A 32 -12.82 -8.98 -12.27
CA ALA A 32 -13.16 -8.87 -10.85
C ALA A 32 -12.32 -7.77 -10.17
N VAL A 33 -11.00 -7.76 -10.40
CA VAL A 33 -10.08 -6.75 -9.87
C VAL A 33 -10.43 -5.35 -10.37
N ALA A 34 -10.78 -5.20 -11.64
CA ALA A 34 -11.20 -3.91 -12.20
C ALA A 34 -12.49 -3.39 -11.54
N LEU A 35 -13.46 -4.28 -11.27
CA LEU A 35 -14.69 -3.92 -10.57
C LEU A 35 -14.43 -3.55 -9.09
N ASP A 36 -13.50 -4.24 -8.43
CA ASP A 36 -13.04 -3.88 -7.08
C ASP A 36 -12.35 -2.52 -7.06
N ALA A 37 -11.44 -2.27 -8.00
CA ALA A 37 -10.76 -0.98 -8.14
C ALA A 37 -11.74 0.17 -8.45
N ALA A 38 -12.85 -0.12 -9.13
CA ALA A 38 -13.94 0.81 -9.37
C ALA A 38 -14.88 1.01 -8.16
N GLY A 39 -14.66 0.29 -7.05
CA GLY A 39 -15.47 0.41 -5.83
C GLY A 39 -16.83 -0.29 -5.90
N VAL A 40 -17.01 -1.23 -6.83
CA VAL A 40 -18.27 -1.97 -6.96
C VAL A 40 -18.37 -3.00 -5.85
N THR A 41 -19.48 -2.98 -5.10
CA THR A 41 -19.70 -3.93 -4.00
C THR A 41 -19.64 -5.37 -4.51
N GLN A 42 -19.18 -6.28 -3.65
CA GLN A 42 -18.96 -7.68 -4.01
C GLN A 42 -20.21 -8.36 -4.60
N ARG A 43 -21.41 -8.03 -4.11
CA ARG A 43 -22.68 -8.54 -4.66
C ARG A 43 -22.97 -8.00 -6.06
N LYS A 44 -22.85 -6.67 -6.24
CA LYS A 44 -23.08 -6.01 -7.54
C LYS A 44 -22.07 -6.43 -8.59
N ALA A 45 -20.82 -6.62 -8.18
CA ALA A 45 -19.76 -7.11 -9.07
C ALA A 45 -20.07 -8.55 -9.52
N ALA A 46 -20.49 -9.45 -8.62
CA ALA A 46 -20.91 -10.81 -9.00
C ALA A 46 -22.12 -10.81 -9.96
N GLU A 47 -23.11 -9.95 -9.73
CA GLU A 47 -24.25 -9.76 -10.64
C GLU A 47 -23.80 -9.23 -12.01
N GLY A 48 -22.98 -8.18 -12.05
CA GLY A 48 -22.45 -7.60 -13.28
C GLY A 48 -21.60 -8.57 -14.08
N MET A 49 -20.72 -9.31 -13.41
CA MET A 49 -19.94 -10.38 -14.03
C MET A 49 -20.84 -11.49 -14.59
N SER A 50 -21.93 -11.82 -13.90
CA SER A 50 -22.86 -12.84 -14.39
C SER A 50 -23.60 -12.42 -15.65
N LEU A 51 -23.98 -11.15 -15.72
CA LEU A 51 -24.63 -10.57 -16.89
C LEU A 51 -23.68 -10.46 -18.08
N LEU A 52 -22.43 -10.01 -17.85
CA LEU A 52 -21.45 -9.77 -18.91
C LEU A 52 -20.83 -11.06 -19.46
N LEU A 53 -20.54 -12.02 -18.60
CA LEU A 53 -19.80 -13.24 -18.96
C LEU A 53 -20.74 -14.44 -19.21
N GLY A 54 -22.04 -14.30 -19.00
CA GLY A 54 -23.04 -15.35 -19.28
C GLY A 54 -22.97 -16.58 -18.37
N HIS A 55 -22.20 -16.50 -17.27
CA HIS A 55 -22.06 -17.56 -16.27
C HIS A 55 -22.52 -17.06 -14.91
N ARG A 56 -23.10 -17.91 -14.06
CA ARG A 56 -23.47 -17.49 -12.69
C ARG A 56 -22.21 -17.38 -11.82
N TYR A 57 -21.92 -16.17 -11.36
CA TYR A 57 -20.92 -15.89 -10.33
C TYR A 57 -21.61 -15.57 -9.01
N THR A 58 -21.15 -16.20 -7.92
CA THR A 58 -21.62 -15.90 -6.57
C THR A 58 -20.69 -14.89 -5.90
N HIS A 59 -21.19 -14.25 -4.84
CA HIS A 59 -20.36 -13.41 -3.99
C HIS A 59 -19.20 -14.21 -3.37
N GLU A 60 -19.38 -15.49 -3.00
CA GLU A 60 -18.26 -16.29 -2.48
C GLU A 60 -17.19 -16.50 -3.54
N THR A 61 -17.58 -16.70 -4.80
CA THR A 61 -16.64 -16.81 -5.92
C THR A 61 -15.83 -15.53 -6.10
N LYS A 62 -16.47 -14.36 -5.97
CA LYS A 62 -15.77 -13.08 -6.03
C LYS A 62 -14.84 -12.89 -4.81
N GLY A 63 -15.29 -13.27 -3.62
CA GLY A 63 -14.49 -13.25 -2.41
C GLY A 63 -13.18 -14.03 -2.59
N ALA A 64 -13.27 -15.28 -3.07
CA ALA A 64 -12.08 -16.11 -3.32
C ALA A 64 -11.10 -15.47 -4.33
N ILE A 65 -11.61 -14.82 -5.39
CA ILE A 65 -10.75 -14.08 -6.35
C ILE A 65 -10.09 -12.87 -5.67
N THR A 66 -10.82 -12.19 -4.79
CA THR A 66 -10.29 -11.06 -4.03
C THR A 66 -9.20 -11.52 -3.07
N ASP A 67 -9.36 -12.68 -2.43
CA ASP A 67 -8.39 -13.26 -1.48
C ASP A 67 -7.04 -13.55 -2.16
N GLU A 68 -7.04 -14.08 -3.39
CA GLU A 68 -5.81 -14.28 -4.17
C GLU A 68 -5.06 -12.96 -4.45
N VAL A 69 -5.79 -11.86 -4.59
CA VAL A 69 -5.22 -10.53 -4.81
C VAL A 69 -4.68 -9.95 -3.51
N LEU A 70 -5.34 -10.22 -2.39
CA LEU A 70 -4.87 -9.83 -1.06
C LEU A 70 -3.53 -10.49 -0.74
N GLU A 71 -3.35 -11.79 -1.04
CA GLU A 71 -2.07 -12.48 -0.86
C GLU A 71 -0.94 -11.80 -1.66
N LYS A 72 -1.22 -11.43 -2.92
CA LYS A 72 -0.26 -10.68 -3.74
C LYS A 72 0.02 -9.28 -3.19
N ALA A 73 -0.99 -8.62 -2.62
CA ALA A 73 -0.82 -7.32 -1.99
C ALA A 73 0.04 -7.40 -0.72
N GLU A 74 -0.14 -8.44 0.10
CA GLU A 74 0.70 -8.73 1.26
C GLU A 74 2.15 -9.01 0.86
N ALA A 75 2.35 -9.87 -0.15
CA ALA A 75 3.66 -10.15 -0.72
C ALA A 75 4.32 -8.88 -1.29
N TYR A 76 3.54 -8.01 -1.94
CA TYR A 76 4.01 -6.72 -2.41
C TYR A 76 4.44 -5.86 -1.21
N CYS A 77 3.63 -5.72 -0.17
CA CYS A 77 3.98 -4.96 1.02
C CYS A 77 5.21 -5.50 1.76
N GLY A 78 5.46 -6.81 1.72
CA GLY A 78 6.61 -7.49 2.35
C GLY A 78 7.91 -7.46 1.53
N ARG A 79 7.89 -6.97 0.29
CA ARG A 79 9.06 -7.01 -0.60
C ARG A 79 10.22 -6.13 -0.09
N PRO A 80 11.48 -6.47 -0.42
CA PRO A 80 12.61 -5.61 -0.12
C PRO A 80 12.50 -4.27 -0.86
N LEU A 81 12.90 -3.20 -0.19
CA LEU A 81 12.89 -1.85 -0.71
C LEU A 81 14.29 -1.44 -1.19
N PRO A 82 14.39 -0.53 -2.19
CA PRO A 82 15.66 0.08 -2.55
C PRO A 82 16.32 0.75 -1.35
N GLU A 83 17.64 0.68 -1.30
CA GLU A 83 18.43 1.28 -0.22
C GLU A 83 18.26 2.81 -0.16
N GLU A 84 18.12 3.43 -1.34
CA GLU A 84 18.09 4.88 -1.51
C GLU A 84 16.72 5.37 -2.03
N MET A 85 16.21 6.41 -1.38
CA MET A 85 15.04 7.18 -1.82
C MET A 85 15.36 8.68 -1.81
N ALA A 86 14.89 9.40 -2.81
CA ALA A 86 14.96 10.86 -2.83
C ALA A 86 13.92 11.46 -1.88
N PHE A 87 12.67 11.03 -2.00
CA PHE A 87 11.58 11.56 -1.17
C PHE A 87 10.78 10.43 -0.55
N VAL A 88 10.35 10.60 0.69
CA VAL A 88 9.36 9.73 1.33
C VAL A 88 8.24 10.59 1.89
N TYR A 89 7.04 10.39 1.37
CA TYR A 89 5.81 10.97 1.90
C TYR A 89 5.23 10.01 2.93
N LEU A 90 4.98 10.52 4.12
CA LEU A 90 4.27 9.83 5.19
C LEU A 90 2.94 10.53 5.39
N ASP A 91 1.86 9.80 5.11
CA ASP A 91 0.50 10.30 5.22
C ASP A 91 -0.33 9.36 6.09
N GLY A 92 -1.31 9.93 6.78
CA GLY A 92 -2.17 9.23 7.72
C GLY A 92 -3.60 9.72 7.58
N PHE A 93 -4.55 8.81 7.42
CA PHE A 93 -5.98 9.15 7.42
C PHE A 93 -6.80 8.13 8.19
N SER A 94 -7.87 8.59 8.85
CA SER A 94 -8.72 7.68 9.62
C SER A 94 -9.86 7.11 8.78
N LEU A 95 -10.11 5.81 8.91
CA LEU A 95 -11.26 5.10 8.38
C LEU A 95 -12.15 4.58 9.50
N LYS A 96 -13.45 4.45 9.20
CA LYS A 96 -14.37 3.71 10.08
C LYS A 96 -14.35 2.25 9.66
N VAL A 97 -13.86 1.40 10.54
CA VAL A 97 -13.70 -0.04 10.31
C VAL A 97 -14.68 -0.78 11.21
N LEU A 98 -15.45 -1.71 10.64
CA LEU A 98 -16.29 -2.61 11.40
C LEU A 98 -15.44 -3.81 11.85
N ARG A 99 -15.22 -3.94 13.16
CA ARG A 99 -14.54 -5.09 13.77
C ARG A 99 -15.57 -6.03 14.39
N GLU A 100 -15.41 -7.32 14.15
CA GLU A 100 -16.28 -8.33 14.75
C GLU A 100 -16.18 -8.26 16.29
N GLY A 101 -17.32 -8.12 16.97
CA GLY A 101 -17.40 -8.05 18.43
C GLY A 101 -17.18 -6.67 19.05
N LEU A 102 -16.53 -5.72 18.36
CA LEU A 102 -16.25 -4.37 18.88
C LEU A 102 -17.09 -3.27 18.21
N GLY A 103 -17.75 -3.56 17.09
CA GLY A 103 -18.57 -2.61 16.36
C GLY A 103 -17.75 -1.73 15.43
N VAL A 104 -18.25 -0.54 15.12
CA VAL A 104 -17.59 0.39 14.19
C VAL A 104 -16.58 1.24 14.96
N GLU A 105 -15.30 0.96 14.76
CA GLU A 105 -14.19 1.71 15.36
C GLU A 105 -13.54 2.65 14.34
N ARG A 106 -12.89 3.69 14.84
CA ARG A 106 -12.11 4.61 14.01
C ARG A 106 -10.65 4.17 14.06
N GLU A 107 -10.14 3.66 12.95
CA GLU A 107 -8.76 3.21 12.83
C GLU A 107 -7.99 4.13 11.89
N SER A 108 -6.68 4.21 12.07
CA SER A 108 -5.80 5.06 11.28
C SER A 108 -5.04 4.23 10.26
N VAL A 109 -5.14 4.64 9.00
CA VAL A 109 -4.35 4.09 7.90
C VAL A 109 -3.13 4.97 7.71
N TYR A 110 -1.97 4.34 7.78
CA TYR A 110 -0.67 4.95 7.55
C TYR A 110 -0.22 4.54 6.16
N VAL A 111 0.24 5.50 5.35
CA VAL A 111 0.71 5.24 3.99
C VAL A 111 2.09 5.85 3.83
N ALA A 112 3.02 5.06 3.31
CA ALA A 112 4.35 5.51 2.94
C ALA A 112 4.53 5.44 1.42
N LEU A 113 4.78 6.59 0.79
CA LEU A 113 5.06 6.71 -0.64
C LEU A 113 6.49 7.19 -0.85
N GLY A 114 7.31 6.39 -1.51
CA GLY A 114 8.69 6.72 -1.86
C GLY A 114 8.81 7.22 -3.29
N VAL A 115 9.76 8.12 -3.50
CA VAL A 115 10.22 8.56 -4.82
C VAL A 115 11.69 8.22 -4.92
N THR A 116 12.02 7.38 -5.90
CA THR A 116 13.41 6.99 -6.20
C THR A 116 14.21 8.18 -6.74
N PRO A 117 15.55 8.13 -6.71
CA PRO A 117 16.41 9.15 -7.33
C PRO A 117 16.09 9.40 -8.82
N ASP A 118 15.61 8.38 -9.52
CA ASP A 118 15.19 8.46 -10.93
C ASP A 118 13.80 9.11 -11.12
N GLY A 119 13.14 9.54 -10.05
CA GLY A 119 11.83 10.17 -10.07
C GLY A 119 10.64 9.20 -10.11
N ALA A 120 10.87 7.89 -10.13
CA ALA A 120 9.80 6.91 -10.10
C ALA A 120 9.16 6.84 -8.70
N ARG A 121 7.83 6.96 -8.65
CA ARG A 121 7.02 6.88 -7.42
C ARG A 121 6.67 5.42 -7.12
N ARG A 122 6.75 5.03 -5.85
CA ARG A 122 6.46 3.66 -5.40
C ARG A 122 5.80 3.69 -4.04
N VAL A 123 4.73 2.92 -3.86
CA VAL A 123 4.15 2.67 -2.53
C VAL A 123 5.10 1.75 -1.76
N LEU A 124 5.62 2.23 -0.63
CA LEU A 124 6.53 1.48 0.24
C LEU A 124 5.77 0.55 1.18
N GLY A 125 4.57 0.96 1.59
CA GLY A 125 3.68 0.16 2.42
C GLY A 125 2.49 0.97 2.90
N PHE A 126 1.53 0.24 3.47
CA PHE A 126 0.43 0.81 4.24
C PHE A 126 0.20 -0.04 5.48
N TRP A 127 -0.28 0.60 6.55
CA TRP A 127 -0.53 -0.05 7.85
C TRP A 127 -1.86 0.43 8.40
N LEU A 128 -2.61 -0.48 8.99
CA LEU A 128 -3.86 -0.16 9.69
C LEU A 128 -3.59 -0.34 11.19
N LEU A 129 -3.55 0.78 11.92
CA LEU A 129 -3.27 0.76 13.37
C LEU A 129 -4.42 1.46 14.12
N PRO A 130 -4.77 0.97 15.32
CA PRO A 130 -5.94 1.43 16.05
C PRO A 130 -5.83 2.88 16.56
N THR A 131 -4.62 3.40 16.77
CA THR A 131 -4.41 4.78 17.24
C THR A 131 -3.38 5.52 16.42
N GLU A 132 -3.59 6.83 16.28
CA GLU A 132 -2.62 7.77 15.71
C GLU A 132 -1.66 8.25 16.81
N ASN A 133 -0.46 7.67 16.88
CA ASN A 133 0.54 8.06 17.87
C ASN A 133 1.96 7.98 17.30
N ALA A 134 2.90 8.62 17.99
CA ALA A 134 4.31 8.66 17.57
C ALA A 134 4.94 7.25 17.55
N SER A 135 4.58 6.37 18.48
CA SER A 135 5.10 5.00 18.55
C SER A 135 4.65 4.12 17.39
N ALA A 136 3.47 4.36 16.82
CA ALA A 136 3.00 3.72 15.60
C ALA A 136 3.89 4.10 14.41
N TRP A 137 4.24 5.37 14.29
CA TRP A 137 5.18 5.83 13.26
C TRP A 137 6.58 5.25 13.44
N GLU A 138 7.07 5.09 14.67
CA GLU A 138 8.32 4.38 14.95
C GLU A 138 8.27 2.94 14.42
N GLY A 139 7.18 2.20 14.69
CA GLY A 139 6.98 0.85 14.16
C GLY A 139 7.02 0.81 12.64
N VAL A 140 6.32 1.73 11.98
CA VAL A 140 6.30 1.86 10.52
C VAL A 140 7.71 2.14 9.96
N LEU A 141 8.47 3.04 10.59
CA LEU A 141 9.82 3.40 10.16
C LEU A 141 10.81 2.24 10.38
N LEU A 142 10.68 1.51 11.49
CA LEU A 142 11.47 0.31 11.76
C LEU A 142 11.21 -0.80 10.74
N GLU A 143 9.95 -1.00 10.33
CA GLU A 143 9.63 -1.95 9.26
C GLU A 143 10.22 -1.52 7.91
N LEU A 144 10.12 -0.24 7.56
CA LEU A 144 10.75 0.29 6.34
C LEU A 144 12.27 0.10 6.36
N TRP A 145 12.89 0.31 7.51
CA TRP A 145 14.31 0.01 7.73
C TRP A 145 14.59 -1.49 7.61
N GLY A 146 13.78 -2.36 8.21
CA GLY A 146 13.91 -3.81 8.09
C GLY A 146 13.85 -4.29 6.64
N LYS A 147 13.04 -3.64 5.79
CA LYS A 147 12.90 -3.93 4.37
C LYS A 147 14.07 -3.45 3.50
N GLY A 148 15.01 -2.69 4.05
CA GLY A 148 16.23 -2.28 3.36
C GLY A 148 16.36 -0.79 3.09
N LEU A 149 15.39 0.05 3.48
CA LEU A 149 15.52 1.50 3.36
C LEU A 149 16.65 2.00 4.27
N ARG A 150 17.68 2.66 3.72
CA ARG A 150 18.81 3.17 4.51
C ARG A 150 19.03 4.66 4.33
N ARG A 151 18.86 5.16 3.11
CA ARG A 151 19.16 6.55 2.75
C ARG A 151 17.94 7.23 2.18
N VAL A 152 17.48 8.26 2.87
CA VAL A 152 16.38 9.12 2.42
C VAL A 152 16.85 10.57 2.44
N LEU A 153 16.69 11.28 1.33
CA LEU A 153 17.07 12.69 1.24
C LEU A 153 16.05 13.61 1.94
N LEU A 154 14.75 13.34 1.82
CA LEU A 154 13.72 14.17 2.47
C LEU A 154 12.49 13.34 2.86
N PHE A 155 12.07 13.50 4.10
CA PHE A 155 10.75 13.07 4.57
C PHE A 155 9.76 14.24 4.55
N ILE A 156 8.57 13.98 4.02
CA ILE A 156 7.46 14.93 3.91
C ILE A 156 6.31 14.37 4.73
N THR A 157 5.88 15.11 5.75
CA THR A 157 4.87 14.67 6.72
C THR A 157 3.90 15.82 7.00
N ASP A 158 2.64 15.51 7.33
CA ASP A 158 1.64 16.53 7.68
C ASP A 158 1.66 16.88 9.17
N GLY A 159 2.79 17.43 9.64
CA GLY A 159 2.88 18.05 10.96
C GLY A 159 2.54 17.15 12.14
N LEU A 160 2.73 15.84 11.99
CA LEU A 160 2.36 14.83 12.98
C LEU A 160 3.25 14.95 14.23
N PRO A 161 2.67 15.02 15.45
CA PRO A 161 3.45 15.16 16.66
C PRO A 161 4.29 13.90 16.92
N GLY A 162 5.60 14.08 17.18
CA GLY A 162 6.52 13.00 17.53
C GLY A 162 7.15 12.25 16.35
N ILE A 163 6.78 12.57 15.11
CA ILE A 163 7.35 11.91 13.92
C ILE A 163 8.82 12.31 13.69
N GLU A 164 9.20 13.52 14.10
CA GLU A 164 10.58 14.00 13.94
C GLU A 164 11.54 13.21 14.84
N GLU A 165 11.15 12.98 16.09
CA GLU A 165 11.89 12.13 17.02
C GLU A 165 12.00 10.69 16.52
N ALA A 166 10.88 10.13 16.04
CA ALA A 166 10.82 8.78 15.49
C ALA A 166 11.81 8.57 14.33
N ILE A 167 11.85 9.51 13.38
CA ILE A 167 12.75 9.37 12.23
C ILE A 167 14.22 9.55 12.64
N ARG A 168 14.51 10.49 13.55
CA ARG A 168 15.86 10.66 14.11
C ARG A 168 16.36 9.41 14.84
N GLY A 169 15.47 8.70 15.52
CA GLY A 169 15.79 7.44 16.21
C GLY A 169 16.06 6.28 15.25
N CYS A 170 15.26 6.15 14.18
CA CYS A 170 15.34 5.00 13.27
C CYS A 170 16.42 5.13 12.20
N ILE A 171 16.66 6.34 11.68
CA ILE A 171 17.57 6.55 10.55
C ILE A 171 18.72 7.45 11.01
N PRO A 172 19.86 6.86 11.42
CA PRO A 172 21.00 7.62 11.89
C PRO A 172 21.55 8.50 10.76
N TRP A 173 21.56 9.80 11.01
CA TRP A 173 22.03 10.82 10.09
C TRP A 173 23.52 10.63 9.75
N ARG A 174 23.81 10.06 8.58
CA ARG A 174 25.16 10.02 8.01
C ARG A 174 25.21 10.89 6.74
N GLY A 175 25.67 12.14 6.90
CA GLY A 175 26.13 12.95 5.77
C GLY A 175 25.16 14.03 5.25
N GLY A 176 25.02 15.12 6.01
CA GLY A 176 24.97 16.50 5.48
C GLY A 176 23.83 17.00 4.58
N SER A 177 22.88 16.17 4.11
CA SER A 177 21.95 16.62 3.03
C SER A 177 20.45 16.38 3.27
N GLY A 178 20.00 16.01 4.48
CA GLY A 178 18.57 15.73 4.72
C GLY A 178 17.72 16.94 5.13
N ALA A 179 16.96 17.53 4.21
CA ALA A 179 15.94 18.51 4.63
C ALA A 179 14.75 17.78 5.26
N TRP A 180 13.97 18.46 6.11
CA TRP A 180 12.68 17.99 6.61
C TRP A 180 11.63 19.06 6.30
N CYS A 181 10.43 18.66 5.87
CA CYS A 181 9.31 19.58 5.75
C CYS A 181 8.18 19.07 6.62
N THR A 182 7.99 19.69 7.78
CA THR A 182 6.96 19.32 8.78
C THR A 182 5.70 20.18 8.67
N ARG A 183 5.64 21.20 7.81
CA ARG A 183 4.44 22.05 7.66
C ARG A 183 4.43 22.83 6.35
N CYS A 184 3.43 22.59 5.50
CA CYS A 184 3.01 23.52 4.45
C CYS A 184 2.11 24.61 5.07
N GLY A 185 2.72 25.61 5.71
CA GLY A 185 1.99 26.71 6.34
C GLY A 185 2.79 28.00 6.19
N LEU A 186 2.35 28.86 5.26
CA LEU A 186 2.90 30.18 4.99
C LEU A 186 3.11 30.99 6.29
N GLY A 187 4.35 31.37 6.60
CA GLY A 187 4.69 32.23 7.72
C GLY A 187 6.19 32.57 7.76
N THR A 188 6.51 33.84 7.57
CA THR A 188 7.81 34.53 7.47
C THR A 188 8.74 34.29 8.69
N GLY A 189 10.09 34.28 8.64
CA GLY A 189 11.07 35.07 7.87
C GLY A 189 12.55 34.60 8.04
N LEU A 190 13.41 35.03 7.08
CA LEU A 190 14.91 35.06 7.02
C LEU A 190 15.73 33.73 7.02
N PRO A 191 16.97 33.70 6.48
CA PRO A 191 17.37 33.99 5.10
C PRO A 191 18.23 32.85 4.47
N TRP A 192 17.73 32.16 3.44
CA TRP A 192 18.44 31.45 2.36
C TRP A 192 17.46 31.40 1.15
N PRO A 193 17.91 31.28 -0.12
CA PRO A 193 17.13 31.68 -1.29
C PRO A 193 15.88 30.82 -1.42
N ARG A 194 14.73 31.50 -1.26
CA ARG A 194 13.39 30.97 -1.35
C ARG A 194 12.99 30.94 -2.83
N THR A 195 12.76 29.75 -3.36
CA THR A 195 11.74 29.36 -4.37
C THR A 195 12.28 28.41 -5.44
N CYS A 196 11.85 27.15 -5.33
CA CYS A 196 11.24 26.44 -6.44
C CYS A 196 9.90 25.92 -5.91
N GLY A 197 8.79 26.50 -6.37
CA GLY A 197 7.45 25.95 -6.17
C GLY A 197 6.72 26.22 -4.84
N GLY A 198 6.99 27.32 -4.12
CA GLY A 198 6.08 27.76 -3.04
C GLY A 198 6.15 27.03 -1.69
N PHE A 199 7.13 26.15 -1.46
CA PHE A 199 7.31 25.44 -0.19
C PHE A 199 8.25 26.20 0.77
N THR A 200 7.86 26.31 2.06
CA THR A 200 8.71 26.85 3.14
C THR A 200 9.43 25.73 3.87
N TRP A 201 10.76 25.74 3.78
CA TRP A 201 11.66 24.74 4.38
C TRP A 201 12.08 25.15 5.81
N ARG A 202 12.17 24.19 6.75
CA ARG A 202 12.87 24.38 8.03
C ARG A 202 14.06 23.45 8.12
N ARG A 203 15.23 24.00 8.45
CA ARG A 203 16.42 23.25 8.87
C ARG A 203 16.26 22.89 10.34
N ALA A 204 16.49 21.63 10.72
CA ALA A 204 16.61 21.25 12.13
C ALA A 204 17.76 22.03 12.77
N GLY A 205 17.47 22.72 13.88
CA GLY A 205 18.36 23.72 14.48
C GLY A 205 19.74 23.17 14.85
N GLY A 206 20.77 23.83 14.35
CA GLY A 206 22.11 23.84 14.95
C GLY A 206 22.28 25.17 15.68
N ARG A 207 22.49 25.10 17.00
CA ARG A 207 23.03 26.24 17.76
C ARG A 207 24.49 26.43 17.30
N LEU A 208 24.84 27.70 16.99
CA LEU A 208 26.22 28.16 16.82
C LEU A 208 27.04 27.89 18.10
#